data_AF-A0A922XNS2-F1
#
_entry.id   AF-A0A922XNS2-F1
#
_cell.length_a   1.000
_cell.length_b   1.000
_cell.length_c   1.000
_cell.angle_alpha   90.00
_cell.angle_beta   90.00
_cell.angle_gamma   90.00
#
_symmetry.space_group_name_H-M   'P 1'
#
loop_
_entity.id
_entity.type
_entity.pdbx_description
1 polymer ?
#
loop_
_entity_poly.entity_id
_entity_poly.type
_entity_poly.pdbx_seq_one_letter_code
_entity_poly.pdbx_strand_id
1 'polypeptide(L)' 'KNPDTDLDKANLFVKEIFVDGGKILKRLRPAPQGRAHRVRKRSNHVTLVVDKAPVVTEEKKSAE' A
#
# COMPACT_ATOMS: atom_id res chain seq x y z
N LYS A 1 7.37 -9.61 -13.10
CA LYS A 1 8.32 -9.29 -12.00
C LYS A 1 9.58 -8.82 -12.68
N ASN A 2 10.03 -7.58 -12.45
CA ASN A 2 11.09 -6.93 -13.24
C ASN A 2 12.40 -7.72 -13.15
N PRO A 3 12.79 -8.47 -14.20
CA PRO A 3 13.89 -9.42 -14.11
C PRO A 3 15.27 -8.76 -14.29
N ASP A 4 15.32 -7.55 -14.86
CA ASP A 4 16.56 -6.93 -15.35
C ASP A 4 17.07 -5.76 -14.49
N THR A 5 16.50 -5.54 -13.30
CA THR A 5 16.87 -4.40 -12.44
C THR A 5 17.08 -4.80 -10.99
N ASP A 6 18.30 -4.60 -10.48
CA ASP A 6 18.63 -4.65 -9.05
C ASP A 6 17.92 -3.48 -8.33
N LEU A 7 16.80 -3.77 -7.68
CA LEU A 7 15.96 -2.78 -7.00
C LEU A 7 16.65 -2.17 -5.76
N ASP A 8 17.56 -2.90 -5.12
CA ASP A 8 18.25 -2.47 -3.90
C ASP A 8 19.21 -1.29 -4.14
N LYS A 9 19.67 -1.09 -5.37
CA LYS A 9 20.56 0.02 -5.76
C LYS A 9 19.81 1.19 -6.40
N ALA A 10 18.51 1.02 -6.67
CA ALA A 10 17.70 2.06 -7.26
C ALA A 10 17.17 2.98 -6.15
N ASN A 11 17.37 4.29 -6.29
CA ASN A 11 16.70 5.30 -5.46
C ASN A 11 15.19 5.32 -5.79
N LEU A 12 14.46 4.44 -5.14
CA LEU A 12 13.02 4.26 -5.27
C LEU A 12 12.29 5.09 -4.21
N PHE A 13 11.16 5.67 -4.59
CA PHE A 13 10.29 6.42 -3.69
C PHE A 13 8.85 5.96 -3.82
N VAL A 14 8.08 6.09 -2.74
CA VAL A 14 6.65 5.75 -2.77
C VAL A 14 5.89 6.94 -3.36
N LYS A 15 5.24 6.72 -4.49
CA LYS A 15 4.46 7.75 -5.18
C LYS A 15 3.04 7.83 -4.64
N GLU A 16 2.37 6.69 -4.54
CA GLU A 16 0.97 6.61 -4.11
C GLU A 16 0.78 5.46 -3.12
N ILE A 17 -0.03 5.75 -2.10
CA ILE A 17 -0.42 4.79 -1.07
C ILE A 17 -1.91 4.92 -0.86
N PHE A 18 -2.62 3.80 -0.95
CA PHE A 18 -4.03 3.75 -0.58
C PHE A 18 -4.37 2.44 0.14
N VAL A 19 -5.39 2.55 0.99
CA VAL A 19 -5.89 1.45 1.82
C VAL A 19 -7.36 1.27 1.51
N ASP A 20 -7.71 0.09 1.02
CA ASP A 20 -9.06 -0.29 0.65
C ASP A 20 -9.62 -1.40 1.55
N GLY A 21 -10.92 -1.66 1.37
CA GLY A 21 -11.66 -2.64 2.16
C GLY A 21 -11.29 -4.07 1.76
N GLY A 22 -10.58 -4.76 2.64
CA GLY A 22 -10.29 -6.18 2.47
C GLY A 22 -11.46 -7.10 2.84
N LYS A 23 -11.18 -8.40 2.87
CA LYS A 23 -12.15 -9.45 3.19
C LYS A 23 -12.69 -9.28 4.62
N ILE A 24 -13.95 -9.65 4.81
CA ILE A 24 -14.59 -9.68 6.13
C ILE A 24 -14.76 -11.13 6.57
N LEU A 25 -14.11 -11.50 7.67
CA LEU A 25 -14.29 -12.82 8.26
C LEU A 25 -15.65 -12.89 8.97
N LYS A 26 -16.44 -13.91 8.63
CA LYS A 26 -17.70 -14.22 9.32
C LYS A 26 -17.37 -14.91 10.65
N ARG A 27 -17.72 -14.27 11.77
CA ARG A 27 -17.65 -14.82 13.13
C ARG A 27 -18.93 -14.52 13.88
N LEU A 28 -19.30 -15.41 14.79
CA LEU A 28 -20.42 -15.24 15.71
C LEU A 28 -19.87 -15.14 17.12
N ARG A 29 -20.44 -14.26 17.93
CA ARG A 29 -20.21 -14.19 19.37
C ARG A 29 -21.44 -14.76 20.06
N PRO A 30 -21.28 -15.77 20.93
CA PRO A 30 -22.38 -16.27 21.76
C PRO A 30 -23.00 -15.12 22.56
N ALA A 31 -24.32 -15.10 22.64
CA ALA A 31 -25.07 -14.11 23.40
C ALA A 31 -26.16 -14.81 24.24
N PRO A 32 -26.72 -14.14 25.27
CA PRO A 32 -27.73 -14.73 26.14
C PRO A 32 -28.98 -15.17 25.38
N GLN A 33 -29.75 -16.10 25.97
CA GLN A 33 -31.04 -16.58 25.44
C GLN A 33 -30.94 -17.24 24.05
N GLY A 34 -29.88 -18.02 23.80
CA GLY A 34 -29.70 -18.73 22.52
C GLY A 34 -29.45 -17.80 21.32
N ARG A 35 -29.09 -16.54 21.56
CA ARG A 35 -28.82 -15.57 20.51
C ARG A 35 -27.37 -15.64 20.06
N ALA A 36 -27.11 -15.26 18.82
CA ALA A 36 -25.76 -15.10 18.30
C ALA A 36 -25.62 -13.73 17.64
N HIS A 37 -24.70 -12.90 18.16
CA HIS A 37 -24.40 -11.62 17.55
C HIS A 37 -23.29 -11.77 16.51
N ARG A 38 -23.39 -11.03 15.41
CA ARG A 38 -22.40 -11.06 14.33
C ARG A 38 -21.20 -10.20 14.69
N VAL A 39 -20.00 -10.78 14.65
CA VAL A 39 -18.74 -10.05 14.74
C VAL A 39 -18.11 -9.97 13.35
N ARG A 40 -17.88 -8.75 12.84
CA ARG A 40 -17.22 -8.51 11.56
C ARG A 40 -15.75 -8.16 11.80
N LYS A 41 -14.84 -9.11 11.55
CA LYS A 41 -13.40 -8.80 11.51
C LYS A 41 -13.04 -8.40 10.08
N ARG A 42 -12.87 -7.09 9.86
CA ARG A 42 -12.46 -6.52 8.57
C ARG A 42 -10.94 -6.65 8.44
N SER A 43 -10.46 -7.11 7.29
CA SER A 43 -9.06 -6.93 6.90
C SER A 43 -8.93 -5.69 6.03
N ASN A 44 -7.72 -5.16 5.93
CA ASN A 44 -7.39 -4.07 5.01
C ASN A 44 -6.59 -4.64 3.85
N HIS A 45 -6.78 -4.08 2.66
CA HIS A 45 -5.86 -4.27 1.56
C HIS A 45 -5.06 -2.97 1.41
N VAL A 46 -3.75 -3.11 1.19
CA VAL A 46 -2.81 -1.98 1.16
C VAL A 46 -2.08 -2.08 -0.17
N THR A 47 -2.22 -1.05 -1.00
CA THR A 47 -1.55 -0.96 -2.28
C THR A 47 -0.50 0.14 -2.21
N LEU A 48 0.73 -0.19 -2.59
CA LEU A 48 1.87 0.71 -2.62
C LEU A 48 2.38 0.78 -4.06
N VAL A 49 2.42 1.99 -4.61
CA VAL A 49 3.00 2.27 -5.93
C VAL A 49 4.33 2.98 -5.73
N VAL A 50 5.39 2.44 -6.31
CA VAL A 50 6.78 2.90 -6.14
C VAL A 50 7.33 3.33 -7.49
N ASP A 51 7.90 4.53 -7.54
CA ASP A 51 8.54 5.11 -8.73
C ASP A 51 10.02 5.43 -8.46
N LYS A 52 10.79 5.77 -9.50
CA LYS A 52 12.21 6.16 -9.40
C LYS A 52 12.33 7.65 -9.18
N ALA A 53 13.15 8.08 -8.21
CA ALA A 53 13.28 9.50 -7.88
C ALA A 53 13.64 10.33 -9.13
N PRO A 54 12.96 11.46 -9.39
CA PRO A 54 13.37 12.34 -10.47
C PRO A 54 14.75 12.89 -10.14
N VAL A 55 15.73 12.62 -11.01
CA VAL A 55 17.05 13.25 -10.90
C VAL A 55 16.84 14.73 -11.15
N VAL A 56 17.01 15.56 -10.12
CA VAL A 56 16.91 17.01 -10.24
C VAL A 56 18.07 17.46 -11.12
N THR A 57 17.84 17.63 -12.42
CA THR A 57 18.77 18.31 -13.30
C THR A 57 18.68 19.79 -12.96
N GLU A 58 19.61 20.26 -12.12
CA GLU A 58 19.86 21.68 -11.98
C GLU A 58 20.32 22.21 -13.35
N GLU A 59 19.43 22.93 -14.03
CA GLU A 59 19.80 23.75 -15.18
C GLU A 59 20.82 24.78 -14.69
N LYS A 60 22.11 24.51 -14.94
CA LYS A 60 23.15 25.53 -14.86
C LYS A 60 22.80 26.61 -15.88
N LYS A 61 22.18 27.68 -15.39
CA LYS A 61 22.08 28.96 -16.09
C LYS A 61 23.48 29.56 -16.15
N SER A 62 24.31 29.03 -17.04
CA SER A 62 25.60 29.60 -17.41
C SER A 62 25.57 29.84 -18.91
N ALA A 63 25.12 31.02 -19.30
CA ALA A 63 25.55 31.66 -20.54
C ALA A 63 25.19 33.16 -20.47
N GLU A 64 26.27 33.95 -20.49
CA GLU A 64 26.40 35.34 -20.96
C GLU A 64 25.80 36.50 -20.16
#